data_AF-E9E851-F1
#
_entry.id   AF-E9E851-F1
#
_cell.length_a   1.000
_cell.length_b   1.000
_cell.length_c   1.000
_cell.angle_alpha   90.00
_cell.angle_beta   90.00
_cell.angle_gamma   90.00
#
_symmetry.space_group_name_H-M   'P 1'
#
loop_
_entity.id
_entity.type
_entity.pdbx_description
1 polymer ?
#
loop_
_entity_poly.entity_id
_entity_poly.type
_entity_poly.pdbx_seq_one_letter_code
_entity_poly.pdbx_strand_id
1 'polypeptide(L)'
;MKAALVILSAISMANAFPGMSDLRHVRRAQDEENTKKLPGDLEGQDESTMSETGKLIKNILQGNETPQDLTTAYSSVPDQNSAECKADKCCIWKHIADEMKSKMTGDAGRCNNLARQCIRMGFHDAATWSLDTGKDGGADGSLVLARECFDRQVNNGVTDGCNQMQAWFDTYKSFGVSMADLIQMGGGQKMMGVVANTSTGPPANVATVVCPLGPRVRSFVGRKDNSNPSPDGLLPSAFDSADQLISLFANKTISASQLVALVGAHTTSQQFFVDANRAGDPQDSTPGVWDTNFYGETTDASSPKQVFKFQSDINLSQDSRATGAWTAFTGTHGQRPWNGAYAAAYVRMSMLGVYNTNDLTECTKALPLPITSFSSPDAAALADFANGGAPDAAKNASNGDVIVV
;
A
#
# COMPACT_ATOMS: atom_id res chain seq x y z
N MET A 1 33.27 -49.79 -2.50
CA MET A 1 31.88 -49.81 -2.98
C MET A 1 31.38 -48.37 -3.04
N LYS A 2 30.81 -47.98 -4.18
CA LYS A 2 30.53 -46.61 -4.60
C LYS A 2 29.41 -45.98 -3.75
N ALA A 3 29.62 -44.77 -3.23
CA ALA A 3 28.56 -43.96 -2.64
C ALA A 3 27.75 -43.31 -3.79
N ALA A 4 26.46 -43.60 -3.83
CA ALA A 4 25.54 -43.02 -4.81
C ALA A 4 25.23 -41.57 -4.44
N LEU A 5 25.57 -40.66 -5.35
CA LEU A 5 25.22 -39.26 -5.32
C LEU A 5 23.73 -39.14 -5.66
N VAL A 6 22.87 -38.80 -4.69
CA VAL A 6 21.47 -38.45 -4.97
C VAL A 6 21.44 -36.98 -5.36
N ILE A 7 21.42 -36.72 -6.66
CA ILE A 7 21.13 -35.41 -7.24
C ILE A 7 19.63 -35.19 -7.11
N LEU A 8 19.21 -34.35 -6.16
CA LEU A 8 17.84 -33.82 -6.16
C LEU A 8 17.74 -32.81 -7.31
N SER A 9 17.22 -33.25 -8.45
CA SER A 9 16.86 -32.36 -9.54
C SER A 9 15.71 -31.45 -9.09
N ALA A 10 15.90 -30.14 -9.17
CA ALA A 10 14.85 -29.15 -9.05
C ALA A 10 13.87 -29.29 -10.22
N ILE A 11 12.90 -30.21 -10.09
CA ILE A 11 11.76 -30.29 -11.00
C ILE A 11 10.77 -29.21 -10.56
N SER A 12 10.63 -28.23 -11.44
CA SER A 12 9.64 -27.17 -11.45
C SER A 12 8.30 -27.57 -10.84
N MET A 13 7.91 -26.93 -9.73
CA MET A 13 6.58 -27.03 -9.12
C MET A 13 5.52 -26.29 -9.95
N ALA A 14 5.38 -26.63 -11.23
CA ALA A 14 4.54 -25.89 -12.18
C ALA A 14 3.12 -26.46 -12.37
N ASN A 15 2.69 -27.48 -11.62
CA ASN A 15 1.40 -28.18 -11.90
C ASN A 15 0.62 -28.64 -10.65
N ALA A 16 0.52 -27.84 -9.58
CA ALA A 16 -0.15 -28.26 -8.35
C ALA A 16 -1.40 -27.46 -7.92
N PHE A 17 -1.93 -26.53 -8.72
CA PHE A 17 -3.14 -25.78 -8.36
C PHE A 17 -4.02 -25.41 -9.57
N PRO A 18 -5.35 -25.60 -9.50
CA PRO A 18 -6.29 -24.95 -10.43
C PRO A 18 -6.14 -23.43 -10.32
N GLY A 19 -6.00 -22.72 -11.44
CA GLY A 19 -5.74 -21.25 -11.50
C GLY A 19 -4.31 -20.85 -11.93
N MET A 20 -3.39 -21.82 -12.07
CA MET A 20 -2.01 -21.53 -12.50
C MET A 20 -1.90 -21.17 -14.00
N SER A 21 -2.94 -21.43 -14.81
CA SER A 21 -3.06 -20.91 -16.18
C SER A 21 -3.27 -19.41 -16.20
N ASP A 22 -4.05 -18.87 -15.25
CA ASP A 22 -4.36 -17.44 -15.17
C ASP A 22 -3.15 -16.63 -14.70
N LEU A 23 -2.30 -17.20 -13.85
CA LEU A 23 -1.00 -16.63 -13.48
C LEU A 23 -0.01 -16.57 -14.66
N ARG A 24 -0.11 -17.45 -15.66
CA ARG A 24 0.72 -17.36 -16.88
C ARG A 24 0.30 -16.17 -17.75
N HIS A 25 -0.98 -15.79 -17.73
CA HIS A 25 -1.46 -14.58 -18.41
C HIS A 25 -0.99 -13.29 -17.71
N VAL A 26 -0.92 -13.28 -16.37
CA VAL A 26 -0.30 -12.18 -15.59
C VAL A 26 1.19 -12.01 -15.94
N ARG A 27 1.91 -13.11 -16.16
CA ARG A 27 3.34 -13.10 -16.56
C ARG A 27 3.55 -12.67 -18.02
N ARG A 28 2.57 -12.86 -18.89
CA ARG A 28 2.64 -12.49 -20.32
C ARG A 28 2.29 -11.02 -20.59
N ALA A 29 1.61 -10.34 -19.67
CA ALA A 29 1.36 -8.90 -19.72
C ALA A 29 2.58 -8.02 -19.37
N GLN A 30 3.77 -8.62 -19.20
CA GLN A 30 5.04 -7.97 -18.83
C GLN A 30 5.92 -7.56 -20.03
N ASP A 31 5.35 -7.49 -21.24
CA ASP A 31 6.10 -7.32 -22.49
C ASP A 31 6.33 -5.86 -22.92
N GLU A 32 6.00 -4.86 -22.08
CA GLU A 32 6.44 -3.48 -22.33
C GLU A 32 7.88 -3.28 -21.82
N GLU A 33 8.78 -2.79 -22.69
CA GLU A 33 10.20 -2.59 -22.38
C GLU A 33 10.43 -1.75 -21.10
N ASN A 34 9.59 -0.75 -20.85
CA ASN A 34 9.67 0.09 -19.65
C ASN A 34 9.36 -0.67 -18.35
N THR A 35 8.57 -1.74 -18.39
CA THR A 35 8.23 -2.54 -17.19
C THR A 35 9.36 -3.48 -16.75
N LYS A 36 10.36 -3.67 -17.62
CA LYS A 36 11.60 -4.39 -17.30
C LYS A 36 12.63 -3.50 -16.61
N LYS A 37 12.48 -2.18 -16.72
CA LYS A 37 13.34 -1.22 -16.02
C LYS A 37 13.08 -1.29 -14.52
N LEU A 38 14.14 -1.08 -13.75
CA LEU A 38 14.12 -0.90 -12.31
C LEU A 38 14.08 0.60 -11.98
N PRO A 39 13.30 1.01 -10.97
CA PRO A 39 13.20 2.41 -10.58
C PRO A 39 14.45 2.91 -9.84
N GLY A 40 14.61 4.23 -9.79
CA GLY A 40 15.63 4.88 -8.98
C GLY A 40 17.05 4.60 -9.46
N ASP A 41 17.93 4.22 -8.53
CA ASP A 41 19.33 3.90 -8.83
C ASP A 41 19.57 2.40 -9.15
N LEU A 42 18.57 1.52 -9.13
CA LEU A 42 18.75 0.07 -9.22
C LEU A 42 19.15 -0.43 -10.62
N GLU A 43 18.78 0.29 -11.66
CA GLU A 43 19.07 -0.08 -13.04
C GLU A 43 20.59 -0.02 -13.31
N GLY A 44 21.15 -1.09 -13.87
CA GLY A 44 22.57 -1.12 -14.26
C GLY A 44 23.59 -1.21 -13.11
N GLN A 45 23.18 -1.37 -11.84
CA GLN A 45 24.13 -1.59 -10.74
C GLN A 45 24.84 -2.94 -10.83
N ASP A 46 26.14 -2.94 -10.53
CA ASP A 46 26.93 -4.14 -10.34
C ASP A 46 26.54 -4.83 -9.04
N GLU A 47 25.91 -6.01 -9.15
CA GLU A 47 25.44 -6.81 -8.02
C GLU A 47 26.57 -7.17 -7.04
N SER A 48 27.83 -7.24 -7.49
CA SER A 48 28.96 -7.51 -6.59
C SER A 48 29.18 -6.39 -5.56
N THR A 49 28.75 -5.17 -5.88
CA THR A 49 28.88 -3.97 -5.03
C THR A 49 27.63 -3.64 -4.23
N MET A 50 26.50 -4.29 -4.52
CA MET A 50 25.23 -4.02 -3.85
C MET A 50 25.21 -4.55 -2.41
N SER A 51 24.57 -3.79 -1.51
CA SER A 51 24.28 -4.23 -0.15
C SER A 51 23.28 -5.38 -0.16
N GLU A 52 23.18 -6.11 0.96
CA GLU A 52 22.18 -7.18 1.09
C GLU A 52 20.76 -6.66 0.90
N THR A 53 20.46 -5.46 1.43
CA THR A 53 19.15 -4.82 1.25
C THR A 53 18.93 -4.41 -0.20
N GLY A 54 19.92 -3.84 -0.87
CA GLY A 54 19.83 -3.51 -2.30
C GLY A 54 19.55 -4.74 -3.17
N LYS A 55 20.27 -5.84 -2.92
CA LYS A 55 20.04 -7.14 -3.60
C LYS A 55 18.65 -7.69 -3.34
N LEU A 56 18.18 -7.63 -2.09
CA LEU A 56 16.83 -8.05 -1.72
C LEU A 56 15.77 -7.25 -2.48
N ILE A 57 15.86 -5.92 -2.49
CA ILE A 57 14.94 -5.06 -3.24
C ILE A 57 14.94 -5.45 -4.71
N LYS A 58 16.12 -5.52 -5.35
CA LYS A 58 16.25 -5.91 -6.76
C LYS A 58 15.60 -7.27 -7.05
N ASN A 59 15.86 -8.27 -6.21
CA ASN A 59 15.28 -9.60 -6.35
C ASN A 59 13.75 -9.59 -6.24
N ILE A 60 13.18 -8.82 -5.32
CA ILE A 60 11.73 -8.65 -5.21
C ILE A 60 11.16 -8.03 -6.50
N LEU A 61 11.78 -6.94 -6.99
CA LEU A 61 11.32 -6.22 -8.18
C LEU A 61 11.40 -7.05 -9.47
N GLN A 62 12.28 -8.05 -9.49
CA GLN A 62 12.44 -9.02 -10.58
C GLN A 62 11.63 -10.31 -10.38
N GLY A 63 10.92 -10.45 -9.25
CA GLY A 63 10.10 -11.63 -8.93
C GLY A 63 10.90 -12.86 -8.47
N ASN A 64 12.14 -12.66 -8.02
CA ASN A 64 13.06 -13.68 -7.54
C ASN A 64 13.02 -13.87 -6.01
N GLU A 65 12.31 -13.03 -5.27
CA GLU A 65 12.18 -13.08 -3.81
C GLU A 65 10.78 -12.67 -3.36
N THR A 66 10.34 -13.12 -2.18
CA THR A 66 9.01 -12.80 -1.66
C THR A 66 8.90 -11.32 -1.30
N PRO A 67 7.86 -10.60 -1.79
CA PRO A 67 7.60 -9.21 -1.40
C PRO A 67 6.95 -9.10 -0.01
N GLN A 68 6.65 -10.22 0.65
CA GLN A 68 6.05 -10.28 1.98
C GLN A 68 6.95 -11.03 2.97
N ASP A 69 6.90 -10.58 4.22
CA ASP A 69 7.40 -11.35 5.36
C ASP A 69 6.30 -11.46 6.41
N LEU A 70 5.80 -12.68 6.59
CA LEU A 70 4.64 -12.97 7.43
C LEU A 70 5.01 -13.34 8.87
N THR A 71 6.30 -13.42 9.20
CA THR A 71 6.75 -14.13 10.41
C THR A 71 7.77 -13.38 11.26
N THR A 72 8.66 -12.58 10.68
CA THR A 72 9.68 -11.90 11.49
C THR A 72 9.05 -10.83 12.36
N ALA A 73 9.38 -10.81 13.65
CA ALA A 73 8.88 -9.81 14.58
C ALA A 73 9.84 -9.65 15.76
N TYR A 74 9.77 -8.51 16.42
CA TYR A 74 10.41 -8.34 17.73
C TYR A 74 9.74 -9.26 18.76
N SER A 75 10.54 -10.05 19.48
CA SER A 75 10.08 -10.80 20.65
C SER A 75 9.93 -9.89 21.87
N SER A 76 10.83 -8.93 22.03
CA SER A 76 10.76 -7.80 22.94
C SER A 76 11.36 -6.57 22.27
N VAL A 77 10.84 -5.40 22.61
CA VAL A 77 11.30 -4.12 22.04
C VAL A 77 12.02 -3.36 23.15
N PRO A 78 13.30 -3.01 22.99
CA PRO A 78 14.01 -2.16 23.94
C PRO A 78 13.33 -0.79 24.07
N ASP A 79 13.55 -0.07 25.18
CA ASP A 79 13.08 1.32 25.32
C ASP A 79 13.63 2.19 24.18
N GLN A 80 12.81 3.08 23.62
CA GLN A 80 13.17 3.87 22.45
C GLN A 80 14.44 4.74 22.66
N ASN A 81 14.73 5.13 23.90
CA ASN A 81 15.87 5.98 24.23
C ASN A 81 17.12 5.17 24.62
N SER A 82 17.00 3.84 24.72
CA SER A 82 18.06 2.95 25.14
C SER A 82 19.18 2.85 24.10
N ALA A 83 20.37 2.43 24.54
CA ALA A 83 21.50 2.23 23.64
C ALA A 83 21.25 1.05 22.68
N GLU A 84 20.54 0.03 23.15
CA GLU A 84 20.12 -1.14 22.37
C GLU A 84 19.19 -0.73 21.23
N CYS A 85 18.20 0.13 21.48
CA CYS A 85 17.31 0.60 20.43
C CYS A 85 18.03 1.47 19.40
N LYS A 86 18.97 2.31 19.84
CA LYS A 86 19.80 3.13 18.95
C LYS A 86 20.74 2.30 18.07
N ALA A 87 21.16 1.13 18.54
CA ALA A 87 22.03 0.22 17.79
C ALA A 87 21.27 -0.57 16.69
N ASP A 88 19.96 -0.81 16.88
CA ASP A 88 19.10 -1.45 15.88
C ASP A 88 18.32 -0.39 15.10
N LYS A 89 18.71 -0.14 13.84
CA LYS A 89 18.07 0.84 12.95
C LYS A 89 16.55 0.67 12.85
N CYS A 90 16.02 -0.52 13.09
CA CYS A 90 14.58 -0.81 13.01
C CYS A 90 13.85 -0.75 14.36
N CYS A 91 14.54 -0.53 15.48
CA CYS A 91 13.90 -0.56 16.79
C CYS A 91 12.95 0.62 16.99
N ILE A 92 13.39 1.84 16.67
CA ILE A 92 12.51 3.01 16.75
C ILE A 92 11.26 2.79 15.92
N TRP A 93 11.43 2.19 14.74
CA TRP A 93 10.40 1.82 13.79
C TRP A 93 9.33 0.86 14.32
N LYS A 94 9.67 0.02 15.31
CA LYS A 94 8.70 -0.87 15.96
C LYS A 94 7.80 -0.12 16.95
N HIS A 95 8.40 0.72 17.79
CA HIS A 95 7.64 1.61 18.67
C HIS A 95 6.64 2.41 17.88
N ILE A 96 7.20 3.00 16.84
CA ILE A 96 6.54 3.64 15.73
C ILE A 96 5.32 2.74 15.32
N ALA A 97 5.54 1.58 14.74
CA ALA A 97 4.43 0.85 14.10
C ALA A 97 3.26 0.50 15.06
N ASP A 98 3.55 0.37 16.36
CA ASP A 98 2.56 0.06 17.40
C ASP A 98 1.62 1.23 17.74
N GLU A 99 2.07 2.49 17.85
CA GLU A 99 1.12 3.60 18.06
C GLU A 99 0.22 3.78 16.85
N MET A 100 0.77 3.61 15.66
CA MET A 100 0.01 3.78 14.42
C MET A 100 -1.10 2.76 14.35
N LYS A 101 -0.80 1.46 14.55
CA LYS A 101 -1.82 0.43 14.69
C LYS A 101 -2.92 0.83 15.68
N SER A 102 -2.54 1.36 16.85
CA SER A 102 -3.49 1.77 17.88
C SER A 102 -4.42 2.92 17.46
N LYS A 103 -4.01 3.73 16.49
CA LYS A 103 -4.76 4.88 15.97
C LYS A 103 -5.54 4.56 14.69
N MET A 104 -5.25 3.44 14.06
CA MET A 104 -5.73 3.09 12.71
C MET A 104 -6.79 1.98 12.70
N THR A 105 -7.08 1.41 13.87
CA THR A 105 -8.06 0.32 14.03
C THR A 105 -9.27 0.87 14.77
N GLY A 106 -10.46 0.73 14.20
CA GLY A 106 -11.71 1.02 14.89
C GLY A 106 -12.15 -0.14 15.78
N ASP A 107 -13.20 0.07 16.59
CA ASP A 107 -13.62 -0.94 17.57
C ASP A 107 -14.24 -2.21 16.96
N ALA A 108 -14.63 -2.19 15.68
CA ALA A 108 -15.03 -3.38 14.92
C ALA A 108 -13.84 -4.18 14.38
N GLY A 109 -12.61 -3.74 14.65
CA GLY A 109 -11.38 -4.37 14.13
C GLY A 109 -11.07 -4.04 12.67
N ARG A 110 -11.81 -3.12 12.05
CA ARG A 110 -11.57 -2.62 10.69
C ARG A 110 -10.55 -1.48 10.71
N CYS A 111 -9.88 -1.26 9.59
CA CYS A 111 -9.05 -0.06 9.45
C CYS A 111 -9.91 1.18 9.17
N ASN A 112 -9.57 2.27 9.83
CA ASN A 112 -10.36 3.50 9.84
C ASN A 112 -9.93 4.49 8.74
N ASN A 113 -10.61 5.64 8.63
CA ASN A 113 -10.39 6.68 7.61
C ASN A 113 -8.93 7.09 7.44
N LEU A 114 -8.25 6.99 8.54
CA LEU A 114 -6.91 7.39 8.74
C LEU A 114 -5.90 6.45 8.07
N ALA A 115 -6.09 5.14 8.27
CA ALA A 115 -5.37 4.12 7.53
C ALA A 115 -5.58 4.31 6.01
N ARG A 116 -6.83 4.55 5.60
CA ARG A 116 -7.19 4.74 4.19
C ARG A 116 -6.52 5.95 3.55
N GLN A 117 -6.53 7.10 4.24
CA GLN A 117 -5.81 8.30 3.78
C GLN A 117 -4.33 8.01 3.58
N CYS A 118 -3.72 7.17 4.41
CA CYS A 118 -2.30 6.94 4.34
C CYS A 118 -1.87 5.86 3.36
N ILE A 119 -2.73 4.87 3.08
CA ILE A 119 -2.59 4.03 1.89
C ILE A 119 -2.55 4.94 0.65
N ARG A 120 -3.46 5.92 0.57
CA ARG A 120 -3.45 6.91 -0.50
C ARG A 120 -2.20 7.80 -0.48
N MET A 121 -1.73 8.28 0.67
CA MET A 121 -0.51 9.09 0.76
C MET A 121 0.72 8.36 0.26
N GLY A 122 0.87 7.06 0.56
CA GLY A 122 1.99 6.27 0.05
C GLY A 122 2.07 6.25 -1.47
N PHE A 123 0.90 6.19 -2.12
CA PHE A 123 0.78 6.38 -3.58
C PHE A 123 1.04 7.83 -4.01
N HIS A 124 0.38 8.81 -3.40
CA HIS A 124 0.44 10.23 -3.81
C HIS A 124 1.83 10.86 -3.62
N ASP A 125 2.65 10.36 -2.69
CA ASP A 125 4.05 10.72 -2.57
C ASP A 125 4.85 10.05 -3.69
N ALA A 126 4.85 8.71 -3.71
CA ALA A 126 5.72 7.92 -4.58
C ALA A 126 5.43 8.05 -6.09
N ALA A 127 4.16 8.20 -6.48
CA ALA A 127 3.77 8.22 -7.88
C ALA A 127 3.98 9.57 -8.56
N THR A 128 4.66 10.52 -7.92
CA THR A 128 5.09 11.80 -8.53
C THR A 128 6.43 11.70 -9.27
N TRP A 129 7.02 10.51 -9.38
CA TRP A 129 8.20 10.24 -10.19
C TRP A 129 7.82 9.59 -11.54
N SER A 130 8.65 9.78 -12.58
CA SER A 130 8.59 9.01 -13.84
C SER A 130 9.98 8.89 -14.47
N LEU A 131 10.10 8.12 -15.57
CA LEU A 131 11.36 8.02 -16.33
C LEU A 131 11.84 9.38 -16.86
N ASP A 132 10.94 10.37 -16.97
CA ASP A 132 11.25 11.69 -17.52
C ASP A 132 11.52 12.77 -16.45
N THR A 133 11.34 12.48 -15.15
CA THR A 133 11.51 13.48 -14.08
C THR A 133 12.94 13.57 -13.54
N GLY A 134 13.85 12.74 -14.06
CA GLY A 134 15.20 12.63 -13.48
C GLY A 134 15.11 12.23 -12.01
N LYS A 135 15.70 13.03 -11.12
CA LYS A 135 15.71 12.77 -9.67
C LYS A 135 14.58 13.45 -8.89
N ASP A 136 13.69 14.16 -9.58
CA ASP A 136 12.60 14.88 -8.93
C ASP A 136 11.37 13.98 -8.72
N GLY A 137 10.70 14.18 -7.58
CA GLY A 137 9.54 13.41 -7.13
C GLY A 137 9.88 11.99 -6.69
N GLY A 138 8.84 11.26 -6.27
CA GLY A 138 8.97 9.87 -5.82
C GLY A 138 8.71 9.72 -4.34
N ALA A 139 9.17 8.59 -3.78
CA ALA A 139 9.03 8.29 -2.36
C ALA A 139 10.05 9.13 -1.57
N ASP A 140 9.80 10.43 -1.43
CA ASP A 140 10.75 11.41 -0.91
C ASP A 140 10.16 12.34 0.17
N GLY A 141 8.89 12.14 0.55
CA GLY A 141 8.25 12.92 1.61
C GLY A 141 7.76 14.30 1.17
N SER A 142 7.95 14.68 -0.11
CA SER A 142 7.57 15.98 -0.65
C SER A 142 6.07 16.26 -0.51
N LEU A 143 5.22 15.21 -0.53
CA LEU A 143 3.78 15.34 -0.32
C LEU A 143 3.45 16.19 0.92
N VAL A 144 4.16 15.96 2.03
CA VAL A 144 3.97 16.70 3.29
C VAL A 144 4.96 17.85 3.42
N LEU A 145 6.26 17.62 3.15
CA LEU A 145 7.31 18.61 3.37
C LEU A 145 7.20 19.84 2.46
N ALA A 146 6.72 19.64 1.23
CA ALA A 146 6.45 20.71 0.27
C ALA A 146 4.98 21.18 0.30
N ARG A 147 4.20 20.74 1.32
CA ARG A 147 2.80 21.12 1.56
C ARG A 147 1.82 20.78 0.43
N GLU A 148 2.14 19.80 -0.40
CA GLU A 148 1.32 19.45 -1.57
C GLU A 148 -0.07 18.94 -1.20
N CYS A 149 -0.24 18.37 0.00
CA CYS A 149 -1.56 17.98 0.51
C CYS A 149 -2.55 19.14 0.62
N PHE A 150 -2.04 20.35 0.80
CA PHE A 150 -2.85 21.55 1.03
C PHE A 150 -2.93 22.42 -0.22
N ASP A 151 -1.85 22.43 -1.00
CA ASP A 151 -1.66 23.40 -2.07
C ASP A 151 -2.08 22.82 -3.44
N ARG A 152 -2.20 21.50 -3.60
CA ARG A 152 -2.60 20.84 -4.87
C ARG A 152 -3.95 20.12 -4.77
N GLN A 153 -4.86 20.45 -5.68
CA GLN A 153 -6.22 19.88 -5.71
C GLN A 153 -6.23 18.35 -5.91
N VAL A 154 -5.24 17.78 -6.63
CA VAL A 154 -5.13 16.33 -6.83
C VAL A 154 -4.97 15.56 -5.51
N ASN A 155 -4.47 16.24 -4.46
CA ASN A 155 -4.30 15.70 -3.12
C ASN A 155 -5.49 15.99 -2.20
N ASN A 156 -6.61 16.55 -2.69
CA ASN A 156 -7.79 16.78 -1.85
C ASN A 156 -8.22 15.50 -1.14
N GLY A 157 -8.45 15.59 0.17
CA GLY A 157 -8.92 14.47 1.01
C GLY A 157 -7.83 13.66 1.73
N VAL A 158 -6.56 14.09 1.69
CA VAL A 158 -5.49 13.49 2.54
C VAL A 158 -4.96 14.46 3.61
N THR A 159 -5.62 15.61 3.81
CA THR A 159 -5.14 16.67 4.70
C THR A 159 -5.02 16.24 6.16
N ASP A 160 -5.94 15.41 6.66
CA ASP A 160 -5.88 14.91 8.04
C ASP A 160 -4.70 13.94 8.21
N GLY A 161 -4.49 13.07 7.22
CA GLY A 161 -3.30 12.21 7.15
C GLY A 161 -2.00 13.03 7.15
N CYS A 162 -1.92 14.10 6.35
CA CYS A 162 -0.72 14.94 6.30
C CYS A 162 -0.48 15.73 7.59
N ASN A 163 -1.53 16.25 8.22
CA ASN A 163 -1.43 16.91 9.52
C ASN A 163 -0.86 15.96 10.58
N GLN A 164 -1.34 14.71 10.62
CA GLN A 164 -0.77 13.76 11.56
C GLN A 164 0.66 13.36 11.17
N MET A 165 0.94 13.16 9.88
CA MET A 165 2.29 12.80 9.45
C MET A 165 3.31 13.84 9.90
N GLN A 166 2.95 15.12 9.81
CA GLN A 166 3.74 16.21 10.38
C GLN A 166 3.92 16.07 11.90
N ALA A 167 2.85 15.75 12.65
CA ALA A 167 2.92 15.57 14.11
C ALA A 167 3.86 14.43 14.53
N TRP A 168 3.87 13.30 13.83
CA TRP A 168 4.84 12.24 14.12
C TRP A 168 6.23 12.57 13.63
N PHE A 169 6.37 13.23 12.49
CA PHE A 169 7.68 13.68 12.04
C PHE A 169 8.31 14.60 13.08
N ASP A 170 7.55 15.55 13.64
CA ASP A 170 8.03 16.42 14.72
C ASP A 170 8.41 15.65 15.99
N THR A 171 7.73 14.52 16.26
CA THR A 171 8.02 13.66 17.40
C THR A 171 9.26 12.76 17.17
N TYR A 172 9.43 12.19 15.98
CA TYR A 172 10.42 11.14 15.71
C TYR A 172 11.65 11.58 14.92
N LYS A 173 11.66 12.77 14.30
CA LYS A 173 12.81 13.23 13.51
C LYS A 173 14.13 13.25 14.27
N SER A 174 14.08 13.45 15.59
CA SER A 174 15.26 13.39 16.48
C SER A 174 15.89 11.99 16.57
N PHE A 175 15.16 10.94 16.20
CA PHE A 175 15.65 9.56 16.11
C PHE A 175 16.17 9.20 14.70
N GLY A 176 16.31 10.18 13.79
CA GLY A 176 16.77 9.95 12.43
C GLY A 176 15.69 9.43 11.47
N VAL A 177 14.42 9.62 11.83
CA VAL A 177 13.26 9.28 11.00
C VAL A 177 13.02 10.38 9.96
N SER A 178 12.93 9.98 8.70
CA SER A 178 12.59 10.87 7.56
C SER A 178 11.08 10.89 7.33
N MET A 179 10.56 11.98 6.75
CA MET A 179 9.17 12.05 6.29
C MET A 179 8.89 10.99 5.21
N ALA A 180 9.82 10.81 4.29
CA ALA A 180 9.74 9.81 3.21
C ALA A 180 9.48 8.39 3.76
N ASP A 181 10.24 8.00 4.79
CA ASP A 181 10.04 6.71 5.44
C ASP A 181 8.78 6.68 6.30
N LEU A 182 8.41 7.81 6.93
CA LEU A 182 7.15 7.90 7.67
C LEU A 182 5.92 7.72 6.78
N ILE A 183 5.95 8.16 5.52
CA ILE A 183 4.86 7.98 4.56
C ILE A 183 4.82 6.54 4.00
N GLN A 184 5.98 5.97 3.66
CA GLN A 184 6.05 4.65 3.02
C GLN A 184 5.95 3.50 4.02
N MET A 185 6.60 3.62 5.17
CA MET A 185 6.72 2.55 6.17
C MET A 185 5.84 2.77 7.38
N GLY A 186 5.90 3.99 7.92
CA GLY A 186 6.02 4.30 9.34
C GLY A 186 5.04 3.91 10.45
N GLY A 187 5.37 4.51 11.59
CA GLY A 187 4.91 4.28 12.95
C GLY A 187 5.06 5.54 13.88
N GLY A 188 4.39 5.68 15.03
CA GLY A 188 4.68 6.62 16.12
C GLY A 188 4.69 5.98 17.53
N GLN A 189 4.91 6.73 18.60
CA GLN A 189 4.65 6.44 20.01
C GLN A 189 3.65 7.42 20.67
N LYS A 190 2.91 6.84 21.61
CA LYS A 190 2.00 7.48 22.58
C LYS A 190 2.73 8.43 23.54
N MET A 191 2.38 9.72 23.52
CA MET A 191 2.52 10.61 24.69
C MET A 191 1.17 10.72 25.42
N MET A 192 1.17 10.32 26.69
CA MET A 192 0.00 10.39 27.57
C MET A 192 -0.19 11.84 28.04
N GLY A 193 -1.07 12.60 27.37
CA GLY A 193 -1.38 13.97 27.77
C GLY A 193 -2.30 14.72 26.80
N VAL A 194 -3.62 14.61 27.04
CA VAL A 194 -4.69 15.61 26.78
C VAL A 194 -4.71 16.28 25.39
N VAL A 195 -5.49 15.75 24.43
CA VAL A 195 -6.82 16.25 24.00
C VAL A 195 -7.49 15.17 23.13
N ALA A 196 -8.73 14.80 23.45
CA ALA A 196 -9.58 13.96 22.59
C ALA A 196 -10.20 14.83 21.47
N ASN A 197 -10.37 14.24 20.27
CA ASN A 197 -11.04 14.75 19.06
C ASN A 197 -10.17 15.27 17.90
N THR A 198 -9.04 14.63 17.62
CA THR A 198 -8.39 14.70 16.30
C THR A 198 -8.02 13.29 15.84
N SER A 199 -8.45 12.93 14.63
CA SER A 199 -8.15 11.65 13.98
C SER A 199 -6.68 11.66 13.52
N THR A 200 -5.88 10.70 13.98
CA THR A 200 -4.41 10.72 13.95
C THR A 200 -3.72 9.68 13.03
N GLY A 201 -3.32 9.97 11.78
CA GLY A 201 -3.02 8.94 10.76
C GLY A 201 -1.73 8.78 9.97
N PRO A 202 -1.27 7.52 9.72
CA PRO A 202 -0.06 7.20 8.93
C PRO A 202 -0.02 5.91 8.07
N PRO A 203 1.16 5.42 7.68
CA PRO A 203 1.70 5.17 6.33
C PRO A 203 1.00 4.04 5.59
N ALA A 204 1.33 3.90 4.31
CA ALA A 204 0.74 2.85 3.50
C ALA A 204 1.00 1.41 3.97
N ASN A 205 2.21 1.03 4.43
CA ASN A 205 2.47 -0.37 4.80
C ASN A 205 1.91 -0.78 6.18
N VAL A 206 2.01 0.06 7.22
CA VAL A 206 1.29 -0.22 8.48
C VAL A 206 -0.22 -0.15 8.23
N ALA A 207 -0.72 0.83 7.48
CA ALA A 207 -2.15 0.91 7.16
C ALA A 207 -2.67 -0.33 6.44
N THR A 208 -1.92 -0.82 5.46
CA THR A 208 -2.29 -2.03 4.73
C THR A 208 -2.38 -3.22 5.69
N VAL A 209 -1.37 -3.49 6.52
CA VAL A 209 -1.34 -4.70 7.38
C VAL A 209 -2.33 -4.65 8.57
N VAL A 210 -2.76 -3.46 8.99
CA VAL A 210 -3.78 -3.32 10.05
C VAL A 210 -5.21 -3.41 9.52
N CYS A 211 -5.44 -3.16 8.23
CA CYS A 211 -6.67 -3.57 7.57
C CYS A 211 -6.74 -5.11 7.61
N PRO A 212 -7.82 -5.71 8.11
CA PRO A 212 -7.93 -7.17 8.15
C PRO A 212 -7.75 -7.78 6.76
N LEU A 213 -7.04 -8.90 6.68
CA LEU A 213 -6.62 -9.58 5.44
C LEU A 213 -5.51 -8.87 4.64
N GLY A 214 -5.01 -7.74 5.12
CA GLY A 214 -3.97 -6.96 4.45
C GLY A 214 -2.61 -7.65 4.38
N PRO A 215 -1.87 -7.53 3.26
CA PRO A 215 -0.53 -8.09 3.14
C PRO A 215 0.47 -7.38 4.05
N ARG A 216 1.43 -8.14 4.56
CA ARG A 216 2.58 -7.59 5.29
C ARG A 216 3.74 -7.39 4.33
N VAL A 217 3.72 -6.23 3.67
CA VAL A 217 4.67 -5.86 2.61
C VAL A 217 6.09 -5.64 3.19
N ARG A 218 7.11 -6.16 2.51
CA ARG A 218 8.50 -5.89 2.86
C ARG A 218 8.79 -4.39 2.82
N SER A 219 9.39 -3.89 3.87
CA SER A 219 9.48 -2.46 4.17
C SER A 219 10.92 -2.07 4.42
N PHE A 220 11.32 -1.00 3.76
CA PHE A 220 12.68 -0.49 3.75
C PHE A 220 12.68 0.92 4.30
N VAL A 221 13.69 1.28 5.08
CA VAL A 221 13.87 2.61 5.68
C VAL A 221 15.27 3.14 5.40
N GLY A 222 15.44 4.45 5.42
CA GLY A 222 16.65 5.18 5.05
C GLY A 222 16.46 6.13 3.85
N ARG A 223 15.22 6.42 3.45
CA ARG A 223 14.97 7.37 2.34
C ARG A 223 15.39 8.78 2.73
N LYS A 224 15.82 9.54 1.73
CA LYS A 224 16.19 10.95 1.89
C LYS A 224 14.96 11.82 1.69
N ASP A 225 14.75 12.74 2.62
CA ASP A 225 13.68 13.73 2.52
C ASP A 225 13.97 14.76 1.42
N ASN A 226 12.91 15.18 0.74
CA ASN A 226 12.91 16.28 -0.20
C ASN A 226 11.78 17.26 0.15
N SER A 227 12.14 18.50 0.42
CA SER A 227 11.16 19.57 0.73
C SER A 227 10.79 20.41 -0.49
N ASN A 228 11.30 20.07 -1.67
CA ASN A 228 10.89 20.72 -2.91
C ASN A 228 9.60 20.08 -3.43
N PRO A 229 8.69 20.86 -4.02
CA PRO A 229 7.51 20.30 -4.66
C PRO A 229 7.91 19.34 -5.80
N SER A 230 7.25 18.19 -5.85
CA SER A 230 7.32 17.18 -6.91
C SER A 230 6.82 17.73 -8.27
N PRO A 231 7.19 17.12 -9.40
CA PRO A 231 6.63 17.53 -10.70
C PRO A 231 5.11 17.31 -10.78
N ASP A 232 4.39 18.24 -11.40
CA ASP A 232 2.93 18.15 -11.60
C ASP A 232 2.53 17.21 -12.73
N GLY A 233 1.26 16.80 -12.75
CA GLY A 233 0.66 16.03 -13.85
C GLY A 233 1.03 14.55 -13.89
N LEU A 234 1.57 14.01 -12.80
CA LEU A 234 2.06 12.62 -12.71
C LEU A 234 1.15 11.68 -11.92
N LEU A 235 0.08 12.20 -11.33
CA LEU A 235 -0.94 11.43 -10.63
C LEU A 235 -2.19 11.25 -11.52
N PRO A 236 -2.85 10.09 -11.49
CA PRO A 236 -4.02 9.79 -12.30
C PRO A 236 -5.27 10.53 -11.82
N SER A 237 -6.22 10.69 -12.73
CA SER A 237 -7.57 11.15 -12.48
C SER A 237 -8.56 9.99 -12.34
N ALA A 238 -9.59 10.16 -11.52
CA ALA A 238 -10.72 9.23 -11.40
C ALA A 238 -11.55 9.06 -12.70
N PHE A 239 -11.24 9.85 -13.73
CA PHE A 239 -11.91 9.86 -15.02
C PHE A 239 -11.02 9.40 -16.18
N ASP A 240 -9.76 9.06 -15.92
CA ASP A 240 -8.82 8.68 -16.99
C ASP A 240 -9.25 7.41 -17.71
N SER A 241 -8.94 7.35 -19.01
CA SER A 241 -9.07 6.13 -19.81
C SER A 241 -8.04 5.08 -19.40
N ALA A 242 -8.31 3.82 -19.71
CA ALA A 242 -7.35 2.74 -19.45
C ALA A 242 -6.00 2.99 -20.17
N ASP A 243 -6.01 3.56 -21.37
CA ASP A 243 -4.79 3.94 -22.10
C ASP A 243 -3.95 4.97 -21.34
N GLN A 244 -4.59 6.02 -20.82
CA GLN A 244 -3.90 7.03 -20.03
C GLN A 244 -3.32 6.43 -18.75
N LEU A 245 -4.10 5.63 -18.02
CA LEU A 245 -3.66 4.98 -16.79
C LEU A 245 -2.48 4.03 -17.03
N ILE A 246 -2.60 3.13 -18.02
CA ILE A 246 -1.55 2.15 -18.34
C ILE A 246 -0.28 2.88 -18.80
N SER A 247 -0.41 3.89 -19.67
CA SER A 247 0.76 4.66 -20.13
C SER A 247 1.42 5.45 -19.00
N LEU A 248 0.63 6.06 -18.12
CA LEU A 248 1.12 6.81 -16.96
C LEU A 248 1.93 5.91 -16.04
N PHE A 249 1.43 4.72 -15.73
CA PHE A 249 2.12 3.77 -14.85
C PHE A 249 3.28 3.03 -15.54
N ALA A 250 3.19 2.77 -16.85
CA ALA A 250 4.31 2.26 -17.62
C ALA A 250 5.51 3.24 -17.60
N ASN A 251 5.24 4.56 -17.61
CA ASN A 251 6.26 5.59 -17.42
C ASN A 251 6.83 5.65 -15.99
N LYS A 252 6.31 4.82 -15.08
CA LYS A 252 6.81 4.60 -13.71
C LYS A 252 7.36 3.19 -13.54
N THR A 253 7.60 2.48 -14.65
CA THR A 253 8.03 1.06 -14.68
C THR A 253 6.98 0.08 -14.14
N ILE A 254 5.72 0.47 -13.99
CA ILE A 254 4.65 -0.38 -13.43
C ILE A 254 3.80 -0.93 -14.58
N SER A 255 3.67 -2.27 -14.67
CA SER A 255 2.85 -2.92 -15.71
C SER A 255 1.35 -2.76 -15.48
N ALA A 256 0.53 -3.01 -16.50
CA ALA A 256 -0.93 -3.03 -16.36
C ALA A 256 -1.40 -3.99 -15.25
N SER A 257 -0.79 -5.18 -15.12
CA SER A 257 -1.12 -6.13 -14.06
C SER A 257 -0.72 -5.67 -12.66
N GLN A 258 0.41 -4.96 -12.52
CA GLN A 258 0.82 -4.34 -11.26
C GLN A 258 -0.07 -3.15 -10.91
N LEU A 259 -0.49 -2.36 -11.90
CA LEU A 259 -1.47 -1.29 -11.74
C LEU A 259 -2.80 -1.84 -11.21
N VAL A 260 -3.33 -2.90 -11.82
CA VAL A 260 -4.55 -3.56 -11.32
C VAL A 260 -4.39 -4.03 -9.88
N ALA A 261 -3.23 -4.62 -9.55
CA ALA A 261 -2.95 -5.04 -8.18
C ALA A 261 -2.98 -3.86 -7.20
N LEU A 262 -2.36 -2.72 -7.56
CA LEU A 262 -2.34 -1.48 -6.75
C LEU A 262 -3.73 -0.86 -6.59
N VAL A 263 -4.53 -0.79 -7.66
CA VAL A 263 -5.89 -0.24 -7.64
C VAL A 263 -6.81 -1.05 -6.71
N GLY A 264 -6.51 -2.33 -6.48
CA GLY A 264 -7.18 -3.13 -5.45
C GLY A 264 -7.22 -2.49 -4.06
N ALA A 265 -6.29 -1.58 -3.73
CA ALA A 265 -6.32 -0.79 -2.49
C ALA A 265 -7.64 -0.04 -2.28
N HIS A 266 -8.40 0.20 -3.36
CA HIS A 266 -9.73 0.79 -3.30
C HIS A 266 -10.74 -0.01 -2.46
N THR A 267 -10.51 -1.29 -2.16
CA THR A 267 -11.31 -2.04 -1.16
C THR A 267 -11.31 -1.37 0.24
N THR A 268 -10.27 -0.60 0.53
CA THR A 268 -10.18 0.24 1.73
C THR A 268 -10.18 1.72 1.35
N SER A 269 -11.18 2.17 0.60
CA SER A 269 -11.30 3.58 0.20
C SER A 269 -12.74 4.12 0.29
N GLN A 270 -12.82 5.46 0.37
CA GLN A 270 -14.04 6.24 0.29
C GLN A 270 -13.76 7.50 -0.54
N GLN A 271 -14.77 7.97 -1.27
CA GLN A 271 -14.66 9.18 -2.09
C GLN A 271 -15.40 10.34 -1.43
N PHE A 272 -14.82 11.55 -1.51
CA PHE A 272 -15.45 12.76 -0.96
C PHE A 272 -15.57 13.91 -1.97
N PHE A 273 -14.79 13.87 -3.05
CA PHE A 273 -14.59 15.01 -3.95
C PHE A 273 -14.88 14.70 -5.42
N VAL A 274 -15.06 13.43 -5.80
CA VAL A 274 -15.37 13.06 -7.18
C VAL A 274 -16.85 13.30 -7.46
N ASP A 275 -17.71 12.87 -6.53
CA ASP A 275 -19.13 13.26 -6.49
C ASP A 275 -19.46 13.75 -5.08
N ALA A 276 -19.58 15.06 -4.93
CA ALA A 276 -19.87 15.68 -3.64
C ALA A 276 -21.26 15.28 -3.07
N ASN A 277 -22.20 14.83 -3.91
CA ASN A 277 -23.51 14.35 -3.44
C ASN A 277 -23.44 12.93 -2.84
N ARG A 278 -22.34 12.21 -3.10
CA ARG A 278 -22.08 10.86 -2.60
C ARG A 278 -20.87 10.82 -1.65
N ALA A 279 -20.53 11.95 -1.04
CA ALA A 279 -19.34 12.05 -0.19
C ALA A 279 -19.41 11.06 0.99
N GLY A 280 -18.34 10.28 1.15
CA GLY A 280 -18.26 9.17 2.10
C GLY A 280 -18.61 7.80 1.52
N ASP A 281 -19.11 7.72 0.29
CA ASP A 281 -19.41 6.44 -0.34
C ASP A 281 -18.13 5.63 -0.60
N PRO A 282 -18.09 4.34 -0.21
CA PRO A 282 -16.95 3.46 -0.40
C PRO A 282 -16.85 2.92 -1.83
N GLN A 283 -15.69 2.39 -2.20
CA GLN A 283 -15.47 1.74 -3.50
C GLN A 283 -15.86 0.25 -3.51
N ASP A 284 -16.18 -0.31 -2.34
CA ASP A 284 -16.83 -1.61 -2.19
C ASP A 284 -17.72 -1.67 -0.93
N SER A 285 -18.34 -2.81 -0.67
CA SER A 285 -19.29 -3.01 0.42
C SER A 285 -18.67 -3.22 1.81
N THR A 286 -17.34 -3.36 1.91
CA THR A 286 -16.61 -3.69 3.14
C THR A 286 -15.50 -2.69 3.45
N PRO A 287 -15.78 -1.37 3.48
CA PRO A 287 -14.74 -0.37 3.70
C PRO A 287 -14.01 -0.63 5.02
N GLY A 288 -12.69 -0.70 4.92
CA GLY A 288 -11.81 -0.97 6.07
C GLY A 288 -11.43 -2.44 6.25
N VAL A 289 -11.82 -3.32 5.32
CA VAL A 289 -11.33 -4.69 5.18
C VAL A 289 -10.53 -4.79 3.88
N TRP A 290 -9.35 -5.40 3.92
CA TRP A 290 -8.50 -5.56 2.74
C TRP A 290 -8.88 -6.83 1.97
N ASP A 291 -10.09 -6.84 1.40
CA ASP A 291 -10.62 -8.00 0.69
C ASP A 291 -10.73 -7.80 -0.83
N THR A 292 -11.40 -8.72 -1.51
CA THR A 292 -11.47 -8.78 -2.98
C THR A 292 -12.82 -8.36 -3.53
N ASN A 293 -13.71 -7.80 -2.70
CA ASN A 293 -15.05 -7.39 -3.10
C ASN A 293 -14.98 -6.30 -4.17
N PHE A 294 -14.08 -5.33 -4.02
CA PHE A 294 -13.80 -4.26 -4.99
C PHE A 294 -13.78 -4.74 -6.45
N TYR A 295 -13.05 -5.82 -6.75
CA TYR A 295 -12.90 -6.30 -8.14
C TYR A 295 -14.24 -6.75 -8.73
N GLY A 296 -14.99 -7.57 -7.98
CA GLY A 296 -16.30 -8.06 -8.42
C GLY A 296 -17.32 -6.94 -8.50
N GLU A 297 -17.42 -6.13 -7.44
CA GLU A 297 -18.43 -5.07 -7.30
C GLU A 297 -18.23 -3.95 -8.31
N THR A 298 -17.00 -3.62 -8.70
CA THR A 298 -16.75 -2.66 -9.79
C THR A 298 -17.43 -3.10 -11.10
N THR A 299 -17.34 -4.39 -11.43
CA THR A 299 -17.88 -4.93 -12.69
C THR A 299 -19.36 -5.32 -12.63
N ASP A 300 -19.92 -5.49 -11.42
CA ASP A 300 -21.31 -5.92 -11.24
C ASP A 300 -22.30 -4.75 -11.32
N ALA A 301 -23.22 -4.76 -12.28
CA ALA A 301 -24.29 -3.78 -12.39
C ALA A 301 -25.26 -3.77 -11.19
N SER A 302 -25.25 -4.82 -10.38
CA SER A 302 -26.09 -5.00 -9.19
C SER A 302 -25.33 -4.79 -7.87
N SER A 303 -24.13 -4.19 -7.91
CA SER A 303 -23.35 -3.85 -6.71
C SER A 303 -24.20 -3.02 -5.72
N PRO A 304 -23.95 -3.12 -4.40
CA PRO A 304 -24.69 -2.37 -3.39
C PRO A 304 -24.75 -0.86 -3.68
N LYS A 305 -25.86 -0.21 -3.31
CA LYS A 305 -26.17 1.17 -3.75
C LYS A 305 -25.11 2.20 -3.35
N GLN A 306 -24.45 2.02 -2.22
CA GLN A 306 -23.45 2.95 -1.68
C GLN A 306 -22.08 2.70 -2.28
N VAL A 307 -21.89 1.62 -3.04
CA VAL A 307 -20.66 1.40 -3.78
C VAL A 307 -20.55 2.46 -4.87
N PHE A 308 -19.52 3.30 -4.76
CA PHE A 308 -19.17 4.31 -5.73
C PHE A 308 -18.03 3.80 -6.60
N LYS A 309 -18.28 3.71 -7.90
CA LYS A 309 -17.31 3.23 -8.89
C LYS A 309 -16.66 4.42 -9.57
N PHE A 310 -15.34 4.56 -9.46
CA PHE A 310 -14.63 5.53 -10.28
C PHE A 310 -14.70 5.11 -11.74
N GLN A 311 -14.81 6.09 -12.64
CA GLN A 311 -14.85 5.81 -14.08
C GLN A 311 -13.52 5.19 -14.54
N SER A 312 -12.39 5.60 -13.94
CA SER A 312 -11.07 5.00 -14.14
C SER A 312 -11.04 3.49 -13.83
N ASP A 313 -11.70 3.08 -12.74
CA ASP A 313 -11.72 1.67 -12.30
C ASP A 313 -12.56 0.83 -13.27
N ILE A 314 -13.71 1.36 -13.70
CA ILE A 314 -14.54 0.74 -14.73
C ILE A 314 -13.74 0.59 -16.03
N ASN A 315 -13.10 1.67 -16.49
CA ASN A 315 -12.30 1.67 -17.71
C ASN A 315 -11.19 0.62 -17.66
N LEU A 316 -10.46 0.55 -16.54
CA LEU A 316 -9.35 -0.39 -16.36
C LEU A 316 -9.86 -1.84 -16.29
N SER A 317 -11.00 -2.10 -15.63
CA SER A 317 -11.57 -3.46 -15.50
C SER A 317 -11.97 -4.09 -16.85
N GLN A 318 -12.31 -3.26 -17.84
CA GLN A 318 -12.78 -3.66 -19.16
C GLN A 318 -11.66 -3.75 -20.20
N ASP A 319 -10.48 -3.19 -19.91
CA ASP A 319 -9.37 -3.17 -20.86
C ASP A 319 -8.68 -4.53 -21.00
N SER A 320 -8.44 -4.96 -22.24
CA SER A 320 -7.83 -6.27 -22.55
C SER A 320 -6.45 -6.50 -21.91
N ARG A 321 -5.68 -5.44 -21.63
CA ARG A 321 -4.36 -5.52 -20.98
C ARG A 321 -4.45 -5.73 -19.47
N ALA A 322 -5.59 -5.39 -18.86
CA ALA A 322 -5.80 -5.39 -17.42
C ALA A 322 -6.80 -6.46 -16.96
N THR A 323 -7.78 -6.82 -17.78
CA THR A 323 -8.92 -7.70 -17.43
C THR A 323 -8.50 -9.09 -16.92
N GLY A 324 -7.38 -9.63 -17.40
CA GLY A 324 -6.85 -10.91 -16.91
C GLY A 324 -6.42 -10.86 -15.44
N ALA A 325 -5.73 -9.79 -15.03
CA ALA A 325 -5.38 -9.59 -13.63
C ALA A 325 -6.61 -9.26 -12.79
N TRP A 326 -7.53 -8.45 -13.33
CA TRP A 326 -8.78 -8.09 -12.66
C TRP A 326 -9.62 -9.33 -12.31
N THR A 327 -9.79 -10.22 -13.29
CA THR A 327 -10.50 -11.49 -13.13
C THR A 327 -9.79 -12.40 -12.11
N ALA A 328 -8.46 -12.49 -12.16
CA ALA A 328 -7.68 -13.32 -11.25
C ALA A 328 -7.79 -12.89 -9.77
N PHE A 329 -8.11 -11.62 -9.51
CA PHE A 329 -8.29 -11.10 -8.15
C PHE A 329 -9.76 -11.06 -7.71
N THR A 330 -10.70 -11.38 -8.59
CA THR A 330 -12.14 -11.32 -8.27
C THR A 330 -12.57 -12.48 -7.37
N GLY A 331 -13.22 -12.14 -6.25
CA GLY A 331 -13.77 -13.11 -5.30
C GLY A 331 -12.71 -13.73 -4.38
N THR A 332 -13.18 -14.49 -3.38
CA THR A 332 -12.35 -14.90 -2.22
C THR A 332 -11.12 -15.73 -2.56
N HIS A 333 -11.12 -16.46 -3.68
CA HIS A 333 -9.96 -17.21 -4.17
C HIS A 333 -8.82 -16.30 -4.67
N GLY A 334 -9.15 -15.06 -5.05
CA GLY A 334 -8.24 -14.02 -5.50
C GLY A 334 -7.42 -13.38 -4.38
N GLN A 335 -7.83 -13.52 -3.11
CA GLN A 335 -7.19 -12.84 -1.97
C GLN A 335 -5.68 -13.09 -1.88
N ARG A 336 -5.27 -14.37 -1.89
CA ARG A 336 -3.85 -14.74 -1.72
C ARG A 336 -3.01 -14.31 -2.94
N PRO A 337 -3.42 -14.59 -4.19
CA PRO A 337 -2.74 -14.04 -5.37
C PRO A 337 -2.63 -12.52 -5.36
N TRP A 338 -3.72 -11.82 -5.02
CA TRP A 338 -3.76 -10.37 -4.96
C TRP A 338 -2.82 -9.82 -3.89
N ASN A 339 -2.83 -10.34 -2.66
CA ASN A 339 -1.89 -9.90 -1.62
C ASN A 339 -0.42 -10.02 -2.06
N GLY A 340 -0.07 -11.09 -2.75
CA GLY A 340 1.27 -11.26 -3.33
C GLY A 340 1.59 -10.25 -4.43
N ALA A 341 0.64 -10.03 -5.34
CA ALA A 341 0.79 -9.08 -6.45
C ALA A 341 0.84 -7.62 -5.96
N TYR A 342 -0.04 -7.25 -5.04
CA TYR A 342 -0.07 -5.93 -4.40
C TYR A 342 1.24 -5.68 -3.67
N ALA A 343 1.72 -6.62 -2.85
CA ALA A 343 2.99 -6.46 -2.15
C ALA A 343 4.16 -6.23 -3.12
N ALA A 344 4.24 -6.99 -4.21
CA ALA A 344 5.29 -6.80 -5.23
C ALA A 344 5.19 -5.43 -5.92
N ALA A 345 3.97 -5.04 -6.31
CA ALA A 345 3.72 -3.76 -6.95
C ALA A 345 3.97 -2.57 -6.00
N TYR A 346 3.61 -2.71 -4.73
CA TYR A 346 3.83 -1.69 -3.70
C TYR A 346 5.32 -1.54 -3.37
N VAL A 347 6.10 -2.63 -3.28
CA VAL A 347 7.56 -2.53 -3.14
C VAL A 347 8.13 -1.71 -4.30
N ARG A 348 7.72 -2.00 -5.56
CA ARG A 348 8.12 -1.21 -6.73
C ARG A 348 7.74 0.27 -6.61
N MET A 349 6.49 0.55 -6.25
CA MET A 349 5.99 1.90 -6.06
C MET A 349 6.77 2.65 -4.97
N SER A 350 7.04 2.02 -3.83
CA SER A 350 7.76 2.63 -2.71
C SER A 350 9.25 2.93 -2.98
N MET A 351 9.77 2.46 -4.13
CA MET A 351 11.14 2.67 -4.61
C MET A 351 11.21 3.68 -5.78
N LEU A 352 10.08 4.20 -6.26
CA LEU A 352 10.08 5.26 -7.27
C LEU A 352 10.83 6.49 -6.73
N GLY A 353 11.77 7.02 -7.51
CA GLY A 353 12.59 8.18 -7.10
C GLY A 353 13.61 7.92 -5.99
N VAL A 354 13.84 6.67 -5.57
CA VAL A 354 14.84 6.37 -4.52
C VAL A 354 16.22 6.13 -5.12
N TYR A 355 17.18 7.02 -4.82
CA TYR A 355 18.55 7.01 -5.35
C TYR A 355 19.63 6.66 -4.31
N ASN A 356 19.25 5.90 -3.29
CA ASN A 356 20.14 5.42 -2.25
C ASN A 356 19.76 4.02 -1.76
N THR A 357 19.38 3.13 -2.67
CA THR A 357 18.80 1.82 -2.32
C THR A 357 19.75 0.94 -1.51
N ASN A 358 21.07 1.06 -1.73
CA ASN A 358 22.08 0.34 -0.97
C ASN A 358 22.23 0.82 0.48
N ASP A 359 21.80 2.04 0.80
CA ASP A 359 21.84 2.62 2.15
C ASP A 359 20.58 2.26 2.97
N LEU A 360 19.55 1.72 2.31
CA LEU A 360 18.32 1.32 2.98
C LEU A 360 18.54 0.12 3.90
N THR A 361 17.65 -0.01 4.86
CA THR A 361 17.58 -1.12 5.82
C THR A 361 16.22 -1.78 5.74
N GLU A 362 16.17 -3.10 5.60
CA GLU A 362 14.92 -3.86 5.72
C GLU A 362 14.47 -3.89 7.19
N CYS A 363 13.27 -3.35 7.44
CA CYS A 363 12.71 -3.20 8.78
C CYS A 363 11.32 -3.82 8.90
N THR A 364 10.99 -4.85 8.11
CA THR A 364 9.67 -5.48 8.20
C THR A 364 9.39 -6.11 9.55
N LYS A 365 10.43 -6.56 10.27
CA LYS A 365 10.31 -7.03 11.66
C LYS A 365 9.64 -6.02 12.61
N ALA A 366 9.64 -4.72 12.27
CA ALA A 366 8.97 -3.67 13.04
C ALA A 366 7.45 -3.64 12.84
N LEU A 367 6.94 -4.08 11.68
CA LEU A 367 5.52 -4.02 11.37
C LEU A 367 4.69 -4.97 12.24
N PRO A 368 3.40 -4.68 12.50
CA PRO A 368 2.47 -5.66 13.07
C PRO A 368 2.44 -6.95 12.24
N LEU A 369 2.19 -8.08 12.90
CA LEU A 369 1.88 -9.33 12.20
C LEU A 369 0.54 -9.22 11.46
N PRO A 370 0.37 -9.92 10.32
CA PRO A 370 -0.83 -9.81 9.50
C PRO A 370 -2.06 -10.41 10.19
N ILE A 371 -3.21 -9.77 9.98
CA ILE A 371 -4.52 -10.29 10.40
C ILE A 371 -5.02 -11.21 9.28
N THR A 372 -4.94 -12.52 9.46
CA THR A 372 -5.20 -13.50 8.40
C THR A 372 -6.65 -14.00 8.33
N SER A 373 -7.50 -13.57 9.27
CA SER A 373 -8.93 -13.85 9.28
C SER A 373 -9.69 -12.67 9.88
N PHE A 374 -10.93 -12.48 9.42
CA PHE A 374 -11.81 -11.43 9.92
C PHE A 374 -13.26 -11.89 9.89
N SER A 375 -14.03 -11.48 10.88
CA SER A 375 -15.48 -11.66 10.94
C SER A 375 -16.07 -10.35 11.41
N SER A 376 -16.88 -9.69 10.57
CA SER A 376 -17.49 -8.42 10.95
C SER A 376 -18.44 -8.63 12.13
N PRO A 377 -18.25 -7.94 13.27
CA PRO A 377 -19.14 -8.08 14.43
C PRO A 377 -20.55 -7.54 14.15
N ASP A 378 -20.69 -6.72 13.11
CA ASP A 378 -21.88 -5.95 12.72
C ASP A 378 -22.26 -6.20 11.25
N ALA A 379 -21.97 -7.40 10.71
CA ALA A 379 -22.12 -7.72 9.29
C ALA A 379 -23.49 -7.33 8.69
N ALA A 380 -24.58 -7.54 9.42
CA ALA A 380 -25.92 -7.17 8.97
C ALA A 380 -26.11 -5.64 8.86
N ALA A 381 -25.59 -4.89 9.82
CA ALA A 381 -25.65 -3.43 9.84
C ALA A 381 -24.78 -2.81 8.74
N LEU A 382 -23.59 -3.38 8.51
CA LEU A 382 -22.71 -2.98 7.41
C LEU A 382 -23.36 -3.26 6.05
N ALA A 383 -23.99 -4.42 5.87
CA ALA A 383 -24.72 -4.74 4.65
C ALA A 383 -25.92 -3.82 4.42
N ASP A 384 -26.66 -3.45 5.47
CA ASP A 384 -27.75 -2.48 5.38
C ASP A 384 -27.23 -1.10 4.95
N PHE A 385 -26.15 -0.61 5.58
CA PHE A 385 -25.45 0.62 5.17
C PHE A 385 -25.02 0.59 3.69
N ALA A 386 -24.39 -0.50 3.24
CA ALA A 386 -23.94 -0.64 1.85
C ALA A 386 -25.10 -0.61 0.83
N ASN A 387 -26.33 -0.91 1.26
CA ASN A 387 -27.55 -0.89 0.45
C ASN A 387 -28.43 0.35 0.67
N GLY A 388 -27.99 1.28 1.52
CA GLY A 388 -28.55 2.62 1.68
C GLY A 388 -29.49 2.76 2.86
N GLY A 389 -29.50 1.75 3.74
CA GLY A 389 -30.01 1.89 5.09
C GLY A 389 -29.04 2.65 6.00
N ALA A 390 -29.49 2.92 7.22
CA ALA A 390 -28.71 3.55 8.29
C ALA A 390 -27.80 4.72 7.83
N PRO A 391 -28.34 5.87 7.36
CA PRO A 391 -27.53 6.98 6.82
C PRO A 391 -26.52 7.56 7.83
N ASP A 392 -26.80 7.45 9.13
CA ASP A 392 -25.89 7.88 10.20
C ASP A 392 -24.73 6.90 10.44
N ALA A 393 -24.79 5.68 9.88
CA ALA A 393 -23.75 4.65 9.98
C ALA A 393 -22.48 4.97 9.21
N ALA A 394 -22.53 5.91 8.25
CA ALA A 394 -21.39 6.30 7.42
C ALA A 394 -20.18 6.73 8.27
N LYS A 395 -20.43 7.39 9.41
CA LYS A 395 -19.37 7.80 10.34
C LYS A 395 -18.70 6.60 11.00
N ASN A 396 -19.46 5.63 11.49
CA ASN A 396 -18.91 4.45 12.14
C ASN A 396 -18.18 3.56 11.13
N ALA A 397 -18.76 3.34 9.94
CA ALA A 397 -18.08 2.68 8.83
C ALA A 397 -16.76 3.39 8.48
N SER A 398 -16.77 4.72 8.42
CA SER A 398 -15.57 5.51 8.16
C SER A 398 -14.53 5.35 9.27
N ASN A 399 -14.95 5.32 10.53
CA ASN A 399 -14.06 5.13 11.66
C ASN A 399 -13.62 3.66 11.87
N GLY A 400 -14.12 2.72 11.08
CA GLY A 400 -13.88 1.29 11.31
C GLY A 400 -14.55 0.79 12.60
N ASP A 401 -15.51 1.55 13.14
CA ASP A 401 -16.23 1.27 14.38
C ASP A 401 -17.50 0.46 14.11
N VAL A 402 -18.02 -0.23 15.11
CA VAL A 402 -19.26 -1.01 15.07
C VAL A 402 -20.42 -0.11 14.67
N ILE A 403 -21.15 -0.53 13.64
CA ILE A 403 -22.39 0.11 13.23
C ILE A 403 -23.51 -0.41 14.11
N VAL A 404 -24.22 0.51 14.75
CA VAL A 404 -25.43 0.24 15.53
C VAL A 404 -26.61 0.77 14.74
N VAL A 405 -27.55 -0.12 14.39
CA VAL A 405 -28.81 0.24 13.69
C VAL A 405 -29.92 0.50 14.68
#